data_AF-A0A0A2GUE1-F1
#
_entry.id   AF-A0A0A2GUE1-F1
#
_cell.length_a   1.000
_cell.length_b   1.000
_cell.length_c   1.000
_cell.angle_alpha   90.00
_cell.angle_beta   90.00
_cell.angle_gamma   90.00
#
_symmetry.space_group_name_H-M   'P 1'
#
loop_
_entity.id
_entity.type
_entity.pdbx_description
1 polymer ?
#
loop_
_entity_poly.entity_id
_entity_poly.type
_entity_poly.pdbx_seq_one_letter_code
_entity_poly.pdbx_strand_id
1 'polypeptide(L)'
;MGRPSKTERLKSARPLIMQSTLTFCKLNLQKLYARSRRLQLTHWNEDQDYADYINNLWATMLKHKALKEEALKLEEMLGTGDAVQILSDIVMEHRQSSNGQ
;
A
#
# COMPACT_ATOMS: atom_id res chain seq x y z
N MET A 1 22.22 -0.46 -17.94
CA MET A 1 21.13 -1.22 -17.28
C MET A 1 19.90 -0.33 -17.33
N GLY A 2 18.89 -0.70 -18.11
CA GLY A 2 17.70 0.14 -18.36
C GLY A 2 16.72 0.10 -17.19
N ARG A 3 16.30 1.26 -16.69
CA ARG A 3 15.17 1.38 -15.76
C ARG A 3 13.91 0.80 -16.42
N PRO A 4 13.11 -0.03 -15.73
CA PRO A 4 11.80 -0.40 -16.25
C PRO A 4 10.87 0.82 -16.22
N SER A 5 10.69 1.47 -17.37
CA SER A 5 9.63 2.47 -17.59
C SER A 5 8.27 1.77 -17.67
N LYS A 6 7.77 1.27 -16.53
CA LYS A 6 6.33 0.95 -16.40
C LYS A 6 5.55 2.22 -16.12
N THR A 7 5.59 3.16 -17.07
CA THR A 7 4.60 4.22 -17.17
C THR A 7 3.64 3.83 -18.29
N GLU A 8 2.85 2.77 -18.07
CA GLU A 8 1.68 2.55 -18.92
C GLU A 8 0.74 3.73 -18.67
N ARG A 9 0.76 4.70 -19.60
CA ARG A 9 -0.21 5.79 -19.61
C ARG A 9 -1.60 5.16 -19.61
N LEU A 10 -2.42 5.54 -18.63
CA LEU A 10 -3.81 5.14 -18.53
C LEU A 10 -4.51 5.48 -19.86
N LYS A 11 -4.95 4.46 -20.60
CA LYS A 11 -5.63 4.61 -21.91
C LYS A 11 -7.02 5.26 -21.77
N SER A 12 -7.56 5.31 -20.55
CA SER A 12 -8.80 5.97 -20.18
C SER A 12 -8.67 6.53 -18.76
N ALA A 13 -9.41 7.60 -18.46
CA ALA A 13 -9.53 8.07 -17.09
C ALA A 13 -10.09 6.93 -16.23
N ARG A 14 -9.46 6.66 -15.06
CA ARG A 14 -10.03 5.70 -14.11
C ARG A 14 -11.43 6.20 -13.71
N PRO A 15 -12.42 5.31 -13.55
CA PRO A 15 -13.73 5.72 -13.06
C PRO A 15 -13.58 6.51 -11.75
N LEU A 16 -14.37 7.57 -11.59
CA LEU A 16 -14.37 8.40 -10.39
C LEU A 16 -14.70 7.52 -9.18
N ILE A 17 -13.70 7.22 -8.36
CA ILE A 17 -13.89 6.47 -7.13
C ILE A 17 -14.65 7.36 -6.15
N MET A 18 -15.80 6.86 -5.65
CA MET A 18 -16.58 7.59 -4.66
C MET A 18 -15.79 7.80 -3.36
N GLN A 19 -15.99 8.93 -2.69
CA GLN A 19 -15.34 9.24 -1.41
C GLN A 19 -15.61 8.19 -0.32
N SER A 20 -16.80 7.59 -0.32
CA SER A 20 -17.15 6.47 0.56
C SER A 20 -16.26 5.25 0.32
N THR A 21 -15.98 4.92 -0.95
CA THR A 21 -15.07 3.84 -1.35
C THR A 21 -13.65 4.12 -0.91
N LEU A 22 -13.15 5.35 -1.11
CA LEU A 22 -11.81 5.75 -0.63
C LEU A 22 -11.67 5.63 0.89
N THR A 23 -12.68 6.10 1.62
CA THR A 23 -12.71 6.01 3.10
C THR A 23 -12.71 4.56 3.55
N PHE A 24 -13.55 3.72 2.92
CA PHE A 24 -13.61 2.29 3.19
C PHE A 24 -12.27 1.62 2.90
N CYS A 25 -11.66 1.88 1.75
CA CYS A 25 -10.37 1.29 1.39
C CYS A 25 -9.24 1.77 2.31
N LYS A 26 -9.21 3.04 2.72
CA LYS A 26 -8.24 3.56 3.71
C LYS A 26 -8.34 2.81 5.04
N LEU A 27 -9.56 2.62 5.56
CA LEU A 27 -9.79 1.87 6.80
C LEU A 27 -9.33 0.40 6.70
N ASN A 28 -9.60 -0.26 5.57
CA ASN A 28 -9.17 -1.64 5.37
C ASN A 28 -7.64 -1.73 5.17
N LEU A 29 -7.02 -0.80 4.45
CA LEU A 29 -5.56 -0.70 4.35
C LEU A 29 -4.90 -0.47 5.71
N GLN A 30 -5.48 0.36 6.58
CA GLN A 30 -4.98 0.56 7.94
C GLN A 30 -5.01 -0.75 8.75
N LYS A 31 -6.11 -1.52 8.66
CA LYS A 31 -6.21 -2.85 9.29
C LYS A 31 -5.18 -3.82 8.71
N LEU A 32 -5.03 -3.86 7.39
CA LEU A 32 -4.09 -4.71 6.70
C LEU A 32 -2.64 -4.39 7.12
N TYR A 33 -2.29 -3.11 7.20
CA TYR A 33 -1.00 -2.63 7.68
C TYR A 33 -0.77 -2.98 9.15
N ALA A 34 -1.75 -2.79 10.03
CA ALA A 34 -1.63 -3.21 11.42
C ALA A 34 -1.40 -4.73 11.55
N ARG A 35 -2.05 -5.53 10.70
CA ARG A 35 -1.84 -7.00 10.64
C ARG A 35 -0.45 -7.35 10.11
N SER A 36 0.05 -6.69 9.06
CA SER A 36 1.39 -6.95 8.54
C SER A 36 2.48 -6.65 9.56
N ARG A 37 2.32 -5.59 10.36
CA ARG A 37 3.21 -5.26 11.49
C ARG A 37 3.22 -6.34 12.57
N ARG A 38 2.05 -6.85 12.96
CA ARG A 38 1.94 -7.96 13.94
C ARG A 38 2.62 -9.23 13.45
N LEU A 39 2.65 -9.45 12.14
CA LEU A 39 3.36 -10.55 11.49
C LEU A 39 4.85 -10.25 11.25
N GLN A 40 5.35 -9.11 11.74
CA GLN A 40 6.73 -8.63 11.56
C GLN A 40 7.18 -8.46 10.09
N LEU A 41 6.23 -8.37 9.15
CA LEU A 41 6.51 -8.23 7.71
C LEU A 41 6.97 -6.82 7.31
N THR A 42 6.92 -5.87 8.24
CA THR A 42 7.29 -4.46 8.00
C THR A 42 8.74 -4.15 8.32
N HIS A 43 9.42 -4.96 9.14
CA HIS A 43 10.75 -4.60 9.66
C HIS A 43 11.91 -5.02 8.74
N TRP A 44 11.67 -5.94 7.79
CA TRP A 44 12.74 -6.57 7.01
C TRP A 44 13.43 -5.65 5.98
N ASN A 45 12.99 -4.40 5.85
CA ASN A 45 13.43 -3.53 4.77
C ASN A 45 13.43 -2.03 5.14
N GLU A 46 13.46 -1.69 6.42
CA GLU A 46 13.38 -0.30 6.89
C GLU A 46 14.59 0.55 6.48
N ASP A 47 15.74 -0.08 6.19
CA ASP A 47 16.98 0.57 5.75
C ASP A 47 17.02 0.89 4.24
N GLN A 48 16.01 0.46 3.46
CA GLN A 48 15.92 0.78 2.03
C GLN A 48 15.31 2.17 1.79
N ASP A 49 15.53 2.70 0.58
CA ASP A 49 14.82 3.89 0.12
C ASP A 49 13.31 3.75 0.36
N TYR A 50 12.66 4.82 0.80
CA TYR A 50 11.26 4.80 1.20
C TYR A 50 10.34 4.32 0.07
N ALA A 51 10.63 4.68 -1.19
CA ALA A 51 9.84 4.24 -2.32
C ALA A 51 9.94 2.73 -2.52
N ASP A 52 11.15 2.18 -2.40
CA ASP A 52 11.38 0.74 -2.47
C ASP A 52 10.73 0.01 -1.29
N TYR A 53 10.83 0.57 -0.09
CA TYR A 53 10.20 0.04 1.12
C TYR A 53 8.69 -0.13 0.93
N ILE A 54 7.96 0.90 0.50
CA ILE A 54 6.51 0.84 0.33
C ILE A 54 6.09 -0.15 -0.76
N ASN A 55 6.80 -0.14 -1.90
CA ASN A 55 6.51 -1.07 -2.99
C ASN A 55 6.76 -2.52 -2.55
N ASN A 56 7.84 -2.78 -1.82
CA ASN A 56 8.16 -4.10 -1.28
C ASN A 56 7.16 -4.53 -0.20
N LEU A 57 6.70 -3.61 0.64
CA LEU A 57 5.66 -3.88 1.63
C LEU A 57 4.35 -4.31 0.95
N TRP A 58 3.90 -3.57 -0.06
CA TRP A 58 2.70 -3.92 -0.82
C TRP A 58 2.85 -5.28 -1.52
N ALA A 59 3.97 -5.50 -2.21
CA ALA A 59 4.28 -6.78 -2.86
C ALA A 59 4.31 -7.94 -1.85
N THR A 60 4.76 -7.71 -0.63
CA THR A 60 4.76 -8.70 0.45
C THR A 60 3.34 -9.01 0.91
N MET A 61 2.49 -7.99 1.08
CA MET A 61 1.07 -8.18 1.43
C MET A 61 0.34 -9.01 0.37
N LEU A 62 0.61 -8.79 -0.93
CA LEU A 62 0.04 -9.55 -2.03
C LEU A 62 0.50 -11.02 -2.09
N LYS A 63 1.68 -11.33 -1.56
CA LYS A 63 2.23 -12.70 -1.54
C LYS A 63 1.90 -13.47 -0.27
N HIS A 64 1.69 -12.77 0.84
CA HIS A 64 1.50 -13.40 2.15
C HIS A 64 0.11 -14.02 2.28
N LYS A 65 0.03 -15.33 2.57
CA LYS A 65 -1.23 -16.10 2.61
C LYS A 65 -2.34 -15.45 3.46
N ALA A 66 -1.99 -14.85 4.59
CA ALA A 66 -2.97 -14.25 5.50
C ALA A 66 -3.50 -12.86 5.07
N LEU A 67 -2.82 -12.20 4.13
CA LEU A 67 -3.08 -10.81 3.73
C LEU A 67 -3.51 -10.70 2.25
N LYS A 68 -3.09 -11.67 1.43
CA LYS A 68 -3.25 -11.69 -0.03
C LYS A 68 -4.68 -11.43 -0.50
N GLU A 69 -5.67 -12.11 0.09
CA GLU A 69 -7.06 -11.99 -0.38
C GLU A 69 -7.61 -10.57 -0.18
N GLU A 70 -7.33 -9.96 0.97
CA GLU A 70 -7.75 -8.60 1.29
C GLU A 70 -6.96 -7.57 0.47
N ALA A 71 -5.64 -7.79 0.30
CA ALA A 71 -4.78 -6.95 -0.52
C ALA A 71 -5.23 -6.92 -2.00
N LEU A 72 -5.60 -8.08 -2.57
CA LEU A 72 -6.09 -8.19 -3.94
C LEU A 72 -7.44 -7.49 -4.13
N LYS A 73 -8.37 -7.63 -3.17
CA LYS A 73 -9.66 -6.91 -3.23
C LYS A 73 -9.45 -5.39 -3.22
N LEU A 74 -8.53 -4.90 -2.40
CA LEU A 74 -8.17 -3.49 -2.35
C LEU A 74 -7.50 -3.03 -3.66
N GLU A 75 -6.64 -3.86 -4.24
CA GLU A 75 -6.02 -3.59 -5.55
C GLU A 75 -7.05 -3.51 -6.67
N GLU A 76 -8.06 -4.38 -6.67
CA GLU A 76 -9.14 -4.38 -7.65
C GLU A 76 -10.02 -3.13 -7.54
N MET A 77 -10.31 -2.69 -6.31
CA MET A 77 -11.16 -1.52 -6.06
C MET A 77 -10.46 -0.17 -6.35
N LEU A 78 -9.16 -0.08 -6.12
CA LEU A 78 -8.39 1.17 -6.20
C LEU A 78 -7.45 1.24 -7.41
N GLY A 79 -6.91 0.10 -7.83
CA GLY A 79 -5.70 0.01 -8.63
C GLY A 79 -4.42 0.10 -7.79
N THR A 80 -3.35 -0.54 -8.27
CA THR A 80 -2.07 -0.66 -7.54
C THR A 80 -1.50 0.70 -7.13
N GLY A 81 -1.54 1.70 -8.01
CA GLY A 81 -0.96 3.03 -7.71
C GLY A 81 -1.66 3.72 -6.54
N ASP A 82 -2.99 3.67 -6.49
CA ASP A 82 -3.77 4.34 -5.45
C ASP A 82 -3.68 3.57 -4.13
N ALA A 83 -3.66 2.22 -4.18
CA ALA A 83 -3.42 1.39 -3.01
C ALA A 83 -2.04 1.65 -2.39
N VAL A 84 -0.99 1.75 -3.22
CA VAL A 84 0.38 2.08 -2.79
C VAL A 84 0.46 3.49 -2.20
N GLN A 85 -0.19 4.47 -2.81
CA GLN A 85 -0.22 5.84 -2.30
C GLN A 85 -0.91 5.91 -0.93
N ILE A 86 -2.09 5.31 -0.79
CA ILE A 86 -2.83 5.30 0.48
C ILE A 86 -2.04 4.53 1.55
N LEU A 87 -1.37 3.43 1.19
CA LEU A 87 -0.49 2.71 2.10
C LEU A 87 0.68 3.58 2.57
N SER A 88 1.30 4.33 1.66
CA SER A 88 2.35 5.30 1.99
C SER A 88 1.85 6.34 2.99
N ASP A 89 0.67 6.92 2.76
CA ASP A 89 0.08 7.91 3.66
C ASP A 89 -0.12 7.32 5.07
N ILE A 90 -0.65 6.10 5.16
CA ILE A 90 -0.84 5.37 6.43
C ILE A 90 0.49 5.14 7.16
N VAL A 91 1.53 4.72 6.44
CA VAL A 91 2.86 4.49 7.04
C VAL A 91 3.45 5.79 7.56
N MET A 92 3.36 6.87 6.80
CA MET A 92 3.87 8.18 7.20
C MET A 92 3.12 8.72 8.43
N GLU A 93 1.78 8.66 8.43
CA GLU A 93 0.93 9.03 9.58
C GLU A 93 1.35 8.25 10.84
N HIS A 94 1.64 6.95 10.69
CA HIS A 94 2.09 6.11 11.79
C HIS A 94 3.49 6.51 12.32
N ARG A 95 4.45 6.77 11.42
CA ARG A 95 5.81 7.19 11.80
C ARG A 95 5.82 8.55 12.51
N GLN A 96 5.02 9.51 12.03
CA GLN A 96 4.86 10.82 12.66
C GLN A 96 4.26 10.69 14.07
N SER A 97 3.24 9.84 14.21
CA SER A 97 2.61 9.58 15.52
C SER A 97 3.55 8.89 16.51
N SER A 98 4.52 8.11 16.02
CA SER A 98 5.51 7.40 16.85
C SER A 98 6.68 8.30 17.28
N ASN A 99 7.03 9.32 16.50
CA ASN A 99 8.11 10.27 16.80
C ASN A 99 7.67 11.47 17.66
N GLY A 100 6.38 11.56 18.00
CA GLY A 100 5.80 12.61 18.84
C GLY A 100 5.67 12.24 20.32
N GLN A 101 6.24 11.11 20.75
CA GLN A 101 6.35 10.68 22.15
C GLN A 101 7.82 10.65 22.56
#